data_AF-A0A060CJL5-F1
#
_entry.id   AF-A0A060CJL5-F1
#
_cell.length_a   1.000
_cell.length_b   1.000
_cell.length_c   1.000
_cell.angle_alpha   90.00
_cell.angle_beta   90.00
_cell.angle_gamma   90.00
#
_symmetry.space_group_name_H-M   'P 1'
#
loop_
_entity.id
_entity.type
_entity.pdbx_description
1 polymer ?
#
loop_
_entity_poly.entity_id
_entity_poly.type
_entity_poly.pdbx_seq_one_letter_code
_entity_poly.pdbx_strand_id
1 'polypeptide(L)' 'MKHVFIIGSKGIPAQYGGYETFVEKLTANQVSHDIKYHVACAVDTIPEKQVYDYNGAKCFCIKW' A
#
# COMPACT_ATOMS: atom_id res chain seq x y z
N MET A 1 3.67 -18.14 -6.60
CA MET A 1 3.64 -16.81 -5.95
C MET A 1 3.34 -15.73 -7.00
N LYS A 2 2.36 -14.87 -6.73
CA LYS A 2 1.90 -13.77 -7.61
C LYS A 2 2.19 -12.43 -6.94
N HIS A 3 2.79 -11.51 -7.66
CA HIS A 3 3.07 -10.16 -7.18
C HIS A 3 2.04 -9.20 -7.76
N VAL A 4 1.35 -8.45 -6.89
CA VAL A 4 0.34 -7.47 -7.28
C VAL A 4 0.82 -6.09 -6.87
N PHE A 5 0.97 -5.21 -7.85
CA PHE A 5 1.40 -3.83 -7.65
C PHE A 5 0.19 -2.91 -7.72
N ILE A 6 -0.01 -2.13 -6.66
CA ILE A 6 -1.12 -1.20 -6.51
C ILE A 6 -0.53 0.22 -6.60
N ILE A 7 -0.86 0.93 -7.67
CA ILE A 7 -0.37 2.27 -7.97
C ILE A 7 -1.57 3.20 -8.09
N GLY A 8 -1.60 4.25 -7.28
CA GLY A 8 -2.71 5.20 -7.24
C GLY A 8 -2.37 6.43 -6.41
N SER A 9 -3.31 7.37 -6.31
CA SER A 9 -3.11 8.74 -5.81
C SER A 9 -2.70 8.86 -4.35
N LYS A 10 -2.89 7.80 -3.55
CA LYS A 10 -2.57 7.71 -2.11
C LYS A 10 -2.15 6.26 -1.77
N GLY A 11 -1.85 6.00 -0.50
CA GLY A 11 -1.36 4.70 -0.02
C GLY A 11 -2.08 4.22 1.23
N ILE A 12 -1.50 3.25 1.95
CA ILE A 12 -1.99 2.78 3.26
C ILE A 12 -0.86 2.81 4.30
N PRO A 13 -1.11 3.16 5.57
CA PRO A 13 -2.39 3.60 6.11
C PRO A 13 -2.63 5.09 5.81
N ALA A 14 -3.68 5.39 5.04
CA ALA A 14 -4.15 6.76 4.83
C ALA A 14 -5.61 6.87 5.26
N GLN A 15 -5.98 8.05 5.76
CA GLN A 15 -7.11 8.17 6.68
C GLN A 15 -8.48 8.35 6.01
N TYR A 16 -8.54 8.79 4.75
CA TYR A 16 -9.83 9.16 4.16
C TYR A 16 -9.84 9.08 2.63
N GLY A 17 -10.72 8.24 2.11
CA GLY A 17 -10.98 8.10 0.68
C GLY A 17 -11.37 6.67 0.29
N GLY A 18 -12.08 6.54 -0.84
CA GLY A 18 -12.57 5.24 -1.33
C GLY A 18 -11.44 4.32 -1.80
N TYR A 19 -10.38 4.90 -2.36
CA TYR A 19 -9.21 4.16 -2.82
C TYR A 19 -8.42 3.59 -1.62
N GLU A 20 -8.11 4.44 -0.64
CA GLU A 20 -7.38 4.10 0.57
C GLU A 20 -8.09 2.99 1.33
N THR A 21 -9.41 3.14 1.51
CA THR A 21 -10.25 2.13 2.17
C THR A 21 -10.27 0.80 1.41
N PHE A 22 -10.33 0.85 0.08
CA PHE A 22 -10.27 -0.36 -0.74
C PHE A 22 -8.94 -1.09 -0.58
N VAL A 23 -7.81 -0.38 -0.70
CA VAL A 23 -6.47 -0.97 -0.59
C VAL A 23 -6.21 -1.48 0.84
N GLU A 24 -6.69 -0.75 1.85
CA GLU A 24 -6.65 -1.15 3.26
C GLU A 24 -7.35 -2.49 3.47
N LYS A 25 -8.61 -2.61 3.03
CA LYS A 25 -9.40 -3.83 3.20
C LYS A 25 -8.91 -4.98 2.32
N LEU A 26 -8.44 -4.69 1.11
CA LEU A 26 -7.88 -5.70 0.20
C LEU A 26 -6.64 -6.38 0.81
N THR A 27 -5.73 -5.59 1.39
CA THR A 27 -4.50 -6.10 2.01
C THR A 27 -4.78 -6.75 3.36
N ALA A 28 -5.62 -6.16 4.22
CA ALA A 28 -5.96 -6.70 5.53
C ALA A 28 -6.71 -8.04 5.46
N ASN A 29 -7.57 -8.23 4.45
CA ASN A 29 -8.36 -9.45 4.26
C ASN A 29 -7.71 -10.41 3.24
N GLN A 30 -6.39 -10.40 3.13
CA GLN A 30 -5.67 -11.32 2.26
C GLN A 30 -5.97 -12.79 2.66
N VAL A 31 -6.57 -13.55 1.73
CA VAL A 31 -6.88 -14.98 1.95
C VAL A 31 -5.74 -15.89 1.53
N SER A 32 -5.07 -15.57 0.41
CA SER A 32 -4.03 -16.42 -0.16
C SER A 32 -2.65 -15.85 0.13
N HIS A 33 -1.82 -16.62 0.83
CA HIS A 33 -0.41 -16.30 1.08
C HIS A 33 0.46 -16.38 -0.18
N ASP A 34 -0.06 -16.96 -1.27
CA ASP A 34 0.63 -16.95 -2.57
C ASP A 34 0.61 -15.58 -3.26
N ILE A 35 -0.12 -14.60 -2.72
CA ILE A 35 -0.18 -13.22 -3.23
C ILE A 35 0.71 -12.33 -2.36
N LYS A 36 1.61 -11.56 -2.98
CA LYS A 36 2.36 -10.50 -2.31
C LYS A 36 1.97 -9.14 -2.89
N TYR A 37 1.39 -8.29 -2.05
CA TYR A 37 1.02 -6.93 -2.41
C TYR A 37 2.19 -5.96 -2.26
N HIS A 38 2.29 -5.03 -3.21
CA HIS A 38 3.24 -3.92 -3.23
C HIS A 38 2.45 -2.64 -3.49
N VAL A 39 2.50 -1.68 -2.58
CA VAL A 39 1.67 -0.46 -2.65
C VAL A 39 2.55 0.76 -2.82
N ALA A 40 2.33 1.54 -3.87
CA ALA A 40 2.92 2.86 -4.01
C ALA A 40 2.10 3.85 -3.16
N CYS A 41 2.74 4.43 -2.16
CA CYS A 41 2.15 5.40 -1.26
C CYS A 41 2.56 6.81 -1.67
N ALA A 42 1.60 7.57 -2.18
CA ALA A 42 1.81 8.96 -2.51
C ALA A 42 2.03 9.85 -1.30
N VAL A 43 3.13 10.59 -1.28
CA VAL A 43 3.47 11.51 -0.20
C VAL A 43 3.92 12.87 -0.74
N ASP A 44 3.53 13.94 -0.06
CA ASP A 44 3.95 15.30 -0.40
C ASP A 44 5.42 15.54 -0.04
N THR A 45 5.88 14.87 1.02
CA THR A 45 7.26 14.88 1.50
C THR A 45 7.75 13.47 1.72
N ILE A 46 8.99 13.18 1.33
CA ILE A 46 9.58 11.86 1.53
C ILE A 46 9.90 11.69 3.03
N PRO A 47 9.30 10.71 3.72
CA PRO A 47 9.64 10.42 5.10
C PRO A 47 11.02 9.73 5.19
N GLU A 48 11.64 9.75 6.37
CA GLU A 48 12.90 9.02 6.62
C GLU A 48 12.76 7.53 6.27
N LYS A 49 11.62 6.93 6.64
CA LYS A 49 11.29 5.55 6.29
C LYS A 49 10.50 5.50 4.98
N GLN A 50 11.22 5.37 3.87
CA GLN A 50 10.63 5.33 2.53
C GLN A 50 9.95 4.00 2.19
N VAL A 51 10.28 2.94 2.92
CA VAL A 51 9.71 1.60 2.71
C VAL A 51 9.28 1.01 4.04
N TYR A 52 8.06 0.49 4.10
CA TYR A 52 7.53 -0.16 5.29
C TYR A 52 6.60 -1.31 4.91
N ASP A 53 6.40 -2.25 5.84
CA ASP A 53 5.38 -3.28 5.70
C ASP A 53 4.12 -2.85 6.46
N TYR A 54 2.96 -3.09 5.84
CA TYR A 54 1.65 -2.83 6.44
C TYR A 54 0.64 -3.83 5.90
N ASN A 55 -0.15 -4.48 6.77
CA ASN A 55 -1.05 -5.59 6.40
C ASN A 55 -0.39 -6.68 5.53
N GLY A 56 0.90 -6.96 5.75
CA GLY A 56 1.68 -7.90 4.94
C GLY A 56 2.04 -7.40 3.53
N ALA A 57 1.57 -6.23 3.13
CA ALA A 57 1.98 -5.54 1.90
C ALA A 57 3.29 -4.77 2.11
N LYS A 58 4.11 -4.67 1.05
CA LYS A 58 5.30 -3.81 1.04
C LYS A 58 4.93 -2.45 0.46
N CYS A 59 5.01 -1.41 1.26
CA CYS A 59 4.62 -0.06 0.91
C CYS A 59 5.85 0.80 0.59
N PHE A 60 5.76 1.60 -0.46
CA PHE A 60 6.84 2.46 -0.95
C PHE A 60 6.36 3.90 -1.02
N CYS A 61 6.96 4.80 -0.24
CA CYS A 61 6.71 6.23 -0.31
C CYS A 61 7.32 6.80 -1.59
N ILE A 62 6.48 7.37 -2.44
CA ILE A 62 6.88 8.04 -3.68
C ILE A 62 6.45 9.50 -3.55
N LYS A 63 7.35 10.43 -3.91
CA LYS A 63 7.05 11.86 -3.98
C LYS A 63 6.44 12.23 -5.33
N TRP A 64 5.47 13.14 -5.30
CA TRP A 64 4.61 13.57 -6.41
C TRP A 64 4.89 15.03 -6.71
#